data_AF-A0A7T8GYY3-F1
#
_entry.id   AF-A0A7T8GYY3-F1
#
_cell.length_a   1.000
_cell.length_b   1.000
_cell.length_c   1.000
_cell.angle_alpha   90.00
_cell.angle_beta   90.00
_cell.angle_gamma   90.00
#
_symmetry.space_group_name_H-M   'P 1'
#
loop_
_entity.id
_entity.type
_entity.pdbx_description
1 polymer ?
#
loop_
_entity_poly.entity_id
_entity_poly.type
_entity_poly.pdbx_seq_one_letter_code
_entity_poly.pdbx_strand_id
1 'polypeptide(L)' 'MKQFTRALDKDGRCFNYLCRAFPRLTSEKVKAGIFNGPQIRKLIKDTEFQNSMNTLECAAWKSFVQG' A
#
# COMPACT_ATOMS: atom_id res chain seq x y z
N MET A 1 8.39 -0.48 -2.97
CA MET A 1 7.78 -0.32 -1.63
C MET A 1 8.14 1.02 -1.01
N LYS A 2 9.43 1.34 -0.80
CA LYS A 2 9.87 2.61 -0.18
C LYS A 2 9.29 3.89 -0.83
N GLN A 3 9.22 3.97 -2.16
CA GLN A 3 8.64 5.14 -2.84
C GLN A 3 7.14 5.25 -2.60
N PHE A 4 6.39 4.16 -2.78
CA PHE A 4 4.97 4.11 -2.45
C PHE A 4 4.69 4.52 -1.00
N THR A 5 5.46 4.00 -0.04
CA THR A 5 5.30 4.35 1.38
C THR A 5 5.49 5.83 1.68
N ARG A 6 6.32 6.54 0.90
CA ARG A 6 6.49 8.00 1.03
C ARG A 6 5.29 8.78 0.46
N ALA A 7 4.65 8.23 -0.57
CA ALA A 7 3.47 8.81 -1.20
C ALA A 7 2.16 8.49 -0.47
N LEU A 8 2.17 7.45 0.37
CA LEU A 8 1.00 6.97 1.12
C LEU A 8 0.50 8.04 2.10
N ASP A 9 -0.74 8.47 1.89
CA ASP A 9 -1.46 9.29 2.84
C ASP A 9 -1.83 8.45 4.07
N LYS A 10 -1.24 8.79 5.22
CA LYS A 10 -1.32 8.00 6.46
C LYS A 10 -2.68 8.07 7.14
N ASP A 11 -3.57 8.94 6.68
CA ASP A 11 -4.95 9.05 7.13
C ASP A 11 -5.93 8.82 5.97
N GLY A 12 -5.40 8.55 4.76
CA GLY A 12 -6.15 8.39 3.53
C GLY A 12 -6.83 7.03 3.37
N ARG A 13 -7.64 6.93 2.30
CA ARG A 13 -8.41 5.72 1.97
C ARG A 13 -7.52 4.48 1.79
N CYS A 14 -6.38 4.64 1.11
CA CYS A 14 -5.43 3.56 0.84
C CYS A 14 -4.79 3.01 2.13
N PHE A 15 -4.36 3.89 3.05
CA PHE A 15 -3.83 3.46 4.34
C PHE A 15 -4.88 2.72 5.17
N ASN A 16 -6.10 3.25 5.24
CA ASN A 16 -7.21 2.60 5.92
C ASN A 16 -7.54 1.22 5.33
N TYR A 17 -7.47 1.09 3.99
CA TYR A 17 -7.60 -0.20 3.32
C TYR A 17 -6.51 -1.18 3.78
N LEU A 18 -5.24 -0.76 3.77
CA LEU A 18 -4.10 -1.61 4.17
C LEU A 18 -4.24 -2.11 5.61
N CYS A 19 -4.65 -1.25 6.54
CA CYS A 19 -4.90 -1.62 7.94
C CYS A 19 -6.01 -2.69 8.07
N ARG A 20 -7.09 -2.57 7.27
CA ARG A 20 -8.18 -3.55 7.24
C ARG A 20 -7.79 -4.85 6.53
N ALA A 21 -7.02 -4.76 5.45
CA ALA A 21 -6.59 -5.91 4.66
C ALA A 21 -5.55 -6.77 5.38
N PHE A 22 -4.80 -6.16 6.32
CA PHE A 22 -3.78 -6.82 7.12
C PHE A 22 -3.94 -6.50 8.61
N PRO A 23 -4.99 -7.00 9.29
CA PRO A 23 -5.26 -6.67 10.69
C PRO A 23 -4.19 -7.17 11.67
N ARG A 24 -3.27 -8.04 11.20
CA ARG A 24 -2.11 -8.51 11.97
C ARG A 24 -0.88 -7.60 11.86
N LEU A 25 -0.89 -6.63 10.94
CA LEU A 25 0.12 -5.59 10.89
C LEU A 25 -0.32 -4.43 11.76
N THR A 26 0.60 -3.88 12.55
CA THR A 26 0.34 -2.64 13.27
C THR A 26 0.32 -1.47 12.30
N SER A 27 -0.40 -0.40 12.65
CA SER A 27 -0.42 0.83 11.87
C SER A 27 0.99 1.37 11.60
N GLU A 28 1.93 1.21 12.53
CA GLU A 28 3.34 1.62 12.39
C GLU A 28 4.05 0.82 11.30
N LYS A 29 3.81 -0.51 11.24
CA LYS A 29 4.37 -1.35 10.17
C LYS A 29 3.83 -0.97 8.80
N VAL A 30 2.52 -0.67 8.71
CA VAL A 30 1.89 -0.18 7.47
C VAL A 30 2.48 1.19 7.08
N LYS A 31 2.60 2.14 8.02
CA LYS A 31 3.20 3.47 7.81
C LYS A 31 4.67 3.38 7.39
N ALA A 32 5.41 2.40 7.89
CA ALA A 32 6.79 2.14 7.52
C ALA A 32 6.93 1.34 6.21
N GLY A 33 5.83 0.86 5.62
CA GLY A 33 5.87 0.06 4.39
C GLY A 33 6.47 -1.33 4.59
N ILE A 34 6.41 -1.87 5.81
CA ILE A 34 6.97 -3.17 6.16
C ILE A 34 5.95 -4.26 5.79
N PHE A 35 6.14 -4.80 4.59
CA PHE A 35 5.37 -5.92 4.06
C PHE A 35 6.31 -7.04 3.64
N ASN A 36 5.88 -8.29 3.79
CA ASN A 36 6.60 -9.43 3.26
C ASN A 36 6.22 -9.71 1.79
N GLY A 37 7.01 -10.55 1.11
CA GLY A 37 6.78 -10.90 -0.29
C GLY A 37 5.35 -11.39 -0.59
N PRO A 38 4.78 -12.34 0.17
CA PRO A 38 3.38 -12.76 0.02
C PRO A 38 2.36 -11.62 0.12
N GLN A 39 2.50 -10.71 1.08
CA GLN A 39 1.60 -9.56 1.25
C GLN A 39 1.68 -8.62 0.05
N ILE A 40 2.87 -8.34 -0.45
CA ILE A 40 3.06 -7.51 -1.64
C ILE A 40 2.42 -8.16 -2.87
N ARG A 41 2.64 -9.47 -3.08
CA ARG A 41 2.02 -10.21 -4.20
C ARG A 41 0.49 -10.21 -4.13
N LYS A 42 -0.08 -10.23 -2.92
CA LYS A 42 -1.53 -10.06 -2.73
C LYS A 42 -1.97 -8.69 -3.22
N LEU A 43 -1.30 -7.62 -2.77
CA LEU A 43 -1.61 -6.24 -3.18
C LEU A 43 -1.49 -6.00 -4.68
N ILE A 44 -0.52 -6.61 -5.35
CA ILE A 44 -0.36 -6.48 -6.82
C ILE A 44 -1.60 -6.99 -7.56
N LYS A 45 -2.25 -8.05 -7.05
CA LYS A 45 -3.44 -8.67 -7.68
C LYS A 45 -4.76 -8.08 -7.20
N ASP A 46 -4.72 -7.19 -6.21
CA ASP A 46 -5.91 -6.69 -5.52
C ASP A 46 -6.40 -5.40 -6.18
N THR A 47 -7.46 -5.52 -6.99
CA THR A 47 -8.06 -4.38 -7.70
C THR A 47 -8.66 -3.36 -6.73
N GLU A 48 -9.22 -3.81 -5.60
CA GLU A 48 -9.80 -2.90 -4.60
C GLU A 48 -8.74 -2.07 -3.90
N PHE A 49 -7.57 -2.66 -3.65
CA PHE A 49 -6.41 -1.90 -3.20
C PHE A 49 -6.01 -0.82 -4.20
N GLN A 50 -5.93 -1.15 -5.50
CA GLN A 50 -5.60 -0.17 -6.54
C GLN A 50 -6.64 0.95 -6.64
N ASN A 51 -7.92 0.61 -6.51
CA ASN A 51 -9.04 1.57 -6.48
C ASN A 51 -9.07 2.45 -5.23
N SER A 52 -8.38 2.05 -4.16
CA SER A 52 -8.30 2.82 -2.92
C SER A 52 -7.28 3.97 -2.97
N MET A 53 -6.38 3.96 -3.95
CA MET A 53 -5.28 4.91 -4.09
C MET A 53 -5.73 6.26 -4.63
N ASN A 54 -5.14 7.33 -4.13
CA ASN A 54 -5.17 8.64 -4.79
C ASN A 54 -4.17 8.68 -5.98
N THR A 55 -4.17 9.79 -6.73
CA THR A 55 -3.30 9.95 -7.91
C THR A 55 -1.81 9.80 -7.61
N LEU A 56 -1.34 10.35 -6.48
CA LEU A 56 0.07 10.32 -6.09
C LEU A 56 0.50 8.91 -5.66
N GLU A 57 -0.34 8.24 -4.87
CA GLU A 57 -0.14 6.86 -4.43
C GLU A 57 -0.13 5.89 -5.62
N CYS A 58 -1.06 6.07 -6.56
CA CYS A 58 -1.17 5.24 -7.76
C CYS A 58 0.07 5.38 -8.65
N ALA A 59 0.58 6.60 -8.85
CA ALA A 59 1.81 6.83 -9.59
C ALA A 59 3.02 6.13 -8.92
N ALA A 60 3.17 6.28 -7.61
CA ALA A 60 4.24 5.63 -6.86
C ALA A 60 4.11 4.11 -6.82
N TRP A 61 2.89 3.57 -6.77
CA TRP A 61 2.62 2.14 -6.84
C TRP A 61 2.99 1.56 -8.21
N LYS A 62 2.57 2.21 -9.30
CA LYS A 62 2.93 1.80 -10.67
C LYS A 62 4.44 1.79 -10.87
N SER A 63 5.15 2.82 -10.40
CA SER A 63 6.62 2.85 -10.46
C SER A 63 7.28 1.71 -9.68
N PHE A 64 6.67 1.27 -8.58
CA PHE A 64 7.16 0.12 -7.83
C PHE A 64 6.88 -1.23 -8.52
N VAL A 65 5.72 -1.41 -9.13
CA VAL A 65 5.31 -2.71 -9.71
C VAL A 65 5.86 -2.91 -11.12
N GLN A 66 6.07 -1.83 -11.87
CA GLN A 66 6.58 -1.87 -13.25
C GLN A 66 8.12 -1.76 -13.33
N GLY A 67 8.78 -1.45 -12.21
CA GLY A 67 10.24 -1.32 -12.10
C GLY A 67 10.94 -2.56 -11.59
#